data_AF-A0A2U0S7D9-F1
#
_entry.id   AF-A0A2U0S7D9-F1
#
_cell.length_a   1.000
_cell.length_b   1.000
_cell.length_c   1.000
_cell.angle_alpha   90.00
_cell.angle_beta   90.00
_cell.angle_gamma   90.00
#
_symmetry.space_group_name_H-M   'P 1'
#
loop_
_entity.id
_entity.type
_entity.pdbx_description
1 polymer ?
#
loop_
_entity_poly.entity_id
_entity_poly.type
_entity_poly.pdbx_seq_one_letter_code
_entity_poly.pdbx_strand_id
1 'polypeptide(L)'
;MVGLKKSLIFFLLMALLTLEVLVCPVFSITFNGKDDELGSSVVPISVSYNVPVYQKGMSFSTWSPVAFGSAESDESLALLAETNTEWIALCLSWLQSNTTSHDINPDPNRTPNMDSIRHAIAEAHRLGLKVMLKPMVDTYEEEKTQGYATVWRGEIQPSNEWFAAYSDFINYFAEFAEENDVDLFSVGCELKATTVEKEQWEQVISGVRARYSGPITYAADWTNYKNIMWWDSVDYVGIDAYFLLSLFNND
;
A
#
# COMPACT_ATOMS: atom_id res chain seq x y z
N MET A 1 -0.57 21.03 -53.39
CA MET A 1 0.49 21.56 -52.49
C MET A 1 0.04 21.58 -51.01
N VAL A 2 -0.62 20.52 -50.52
CA VAL A 2 -1.15 20.42 -49.13
C VAL A 2 -0.72 19.09 -48.44
N GLY A 3 -0.26 18.08 -49.20
CA GLY A 3 0.16 16.78 -48.66
C GLY A 3 1.57 16.70 -48.08
N LEU A 4 2.48 17.63 -48.44
CA LEU A 4 3.89 17.55 -48.04
C LEU A 4 4.16 18.12 -46.63
N LYS A 5 3.29 19.01 -46.12
CA LYS A 5 3.44 19.62 -44.78
C LYS A 5 2.98 18.74 -43.62
N LYS A 6 2.07 17.78 -43.85
CA LYS A 6 1.59 16.87 -42.78
C LYS A 6 2.61 15.77 -42.44
N SER A 7 3.45 15.38 -43.40
CA SER A 7 4.49 14.36 -43.16
C SER A 7 5.65 14.90 -42.31
N LEU A 8 6.10 16.13 -42.54
CA LEU A 8 7.21 16.73 -41.76
C LEU A 8 6.87 16.94 -40.28
N ILE A 9 5.62 17.27 -39.96
CA ILE A 9 5.16 17.47 -38.57
C ILE A 9 5.09 16.12 -37.83
N PHE A 10 4.70 15.04 -38.52
CA PHE A 10 4.64 13.70 -37.92
C PHE A 10 6.03 13.14 -37.63
N PHE A 11 7.02 13.39 -38.48
CA PHE A 11 8.43 13.02 -38.22
C PHE A 11 9.08 13.87 -37.12
N LEU A 12 8.73 15.16 -36.98
CA LEU A 12 9.23 15.99 -35.88
C LEU A 12 8.68 15.55 -34.51
N LEU A 13 7.41 15.11 -34.45
CA LEU A 13 6.79 14.61 -33.22
C LEU A 13 7.32 13.25 -32.78
N MET A 14 7.68 12.35 -33.71
CA MET A 14 8.35 11.09 -33.36
C MET A 14 9.80 11.27 -32.91
N ALA A 15 10.51 12.29 -33.41
CA ALA A 15 11.85 12.62 -32.93
C ALA A 15 11.85 13.22 -31.52
N LEU A 16 10.74 13.86 -31.10
CA LEU A 16 10.56 14.39 -29.74
C LEU A 16 10.09 13.35 -28.71
N LEU A 17 9.59 12.18 -29.16
CA LEU A 17 9.19 11.06 -28.30
C LEU A 17 10.30 10.02 -28.07
N THR A 18 11.51 10.26 -28.58
CA THR A 18 12.71 9.43 -28.35
C THR A 18 13.80 10.15 -27.55
N LEU A 19 13.50 11.34 -27.01
CA LEU A 19 14.42 12.13 -26.19
C LEU A 19 13.87 12.32 -24.77
N GLU A 20 13.69 11.22 -24.03
CA GLU A 20 13.69 11.29 -22.56
C GLU A 20 15.12 11.59 -22.09
N VAL A 21 15.44 12.86 -21.82
CA VAL A 21 16.28 13.29 -20.68
C VAL A 21 16.02 14.79 -20.49
N LEU A 22 14.99 15.16 -19.73
CA LEU A 22 14.95 16.49 -19.10
C LEU A 22 15.22 16.30 -17.61
N VAL A 23 16.49 16.07 -17.27
CA VAL A 23 16.98 16.18 -15.90
C VAL A 23 17.00 17.68 -15.59
N CYS A 24 16.09 18.17 -14.75
CA CYS A 24 16.24 19.49 -14.15
C CYS A 24 17.45 19.44 -13.21
N PRO A 25 18.56 20.15 -13.48
CA PRO A 25 19.62 20.25 -12.51
C PRO A 25 19.14 21.15 -11.38
N VAL A 26 19.09 20.63 -10.16
CA VAL A 26 18.96 21.46 -8.96
C VAL A 26 20.31 22.15 -8.76
N PHE A 27 20.38 23.44 -9.09
CA PHE A 27 21.57 24.25 -8.80
C PHE A 27 21.56 24.65 -7.33
N SER A 28 22.49 24.12 -6.55
CA SER A 28 22.87 24.75 -5.28
C SER A 28 23.74 25.96 -5.59
N ILE A 29 23.15 27.16 -5.53
CA ILE A 29 23.92 28.40 -5.64
C ILE A 29 24.51 28.70 -4.26
N THR A 30 25.80 28.40 -4.09
CA THR A 30 26.59 28.94 -2.98
C THR A 30 27.33 30.17 -3.49
N PHE A 31 26.94 31.37 -3.03
CA PHE A 31 27.74 32.56 -3.27
C PHE A 31 28.95 32.55 -2.35
N ASN A 32 30.14 32.30 -2.89
CA ASN A 32 31.36 32.76 -2.26
C ASN A 32 32.31 33.29 -3.32
N GLY A 33 32.62 34.59 -3.21
CA GLY A 33 33.32 35.35 -4.24
C GLY A 33 34.78 34.98 -4.35
N LYS A 34 35.17 34.52 -5.54
CA LYS A 34 36.34 34.95 -6.32
C LYS A 34 36.39 34.08 -7.57
N ASP A 35 36.45 34.73 -8.72
CA ASP A 35 36.56 34.11 -10.04
C ASP A 35 37.85 33.28 -10.09
N ASP A 36 37.72 31.96 -10.26
CA ASP A 36 38.67 31.09 -10.97
C ASP A 36 38.04 29.69 -11.16
N GLU A 37 37.99 29.26 -12.43
CA GLU A 37 37.69 27.92 -12.97
C GLU A 37 36.50 27.13 -12.39
N LEU A 38 35.33 27.26 -13.04
CA LEU A 38 34.18 26.35 -12.91
C LEU A 38 34.50 24.96 -13.50
N GLY A 39 35.11 24.11 -12.69
CA GLY A 39 35.09 22.66 -12.91
C GLY A 39 33.67 22.14 -12.71
N SER A 40 32.94 21.88 -13.78
CA SER A 40 31.62 21.24 -13.71
C SER A 40 31.78 19.74 -13.43
N SER A 41 31.99 19.36 -12.17
CA SER A 41 31.80 17.98 -11.74
C SER A 41 30.29 17.70 -11.64
N VAL A 42 29.69 17.35 -12.78
CA VAL A 42 28.37 16.72 -12.81
C VAL A 42 28.57 15.32 -12.22
N VAL A 43 28.21 15.14 -10.96
CA VAL A 43 28.01 13.80 -10.40
C VAL A 43 26.61 13.37 -10.85
N PRO A 44 26.47 12.43 -11.81
CA PRO A 44 25.16 11.90 -12.12
C PRO A 44 24.67 11.14 -10.88
N ILE A 45 23.75 11.73 -10.14
CA ILE A 45 22.94 10.97 -9.18
C ILE A 45 22.05 10.09 -10.04
N SER A 46 22.42 8.82 -10.20
CA SER A 46 21.53 7.82 -10.74
C SER A 46 20.43 7.58 -9.71
N VAL A 47 19.30 8.26 -9.87
CA VAL A 47 18.08 7.87 -9.18
C VAL A 47 17.65 6.55 -9.83
N SER A 48 18.02 5.44 -9.19
CA SER A 48 17.52 4.12 -9.55
C SER A 48 16.07 4.04 -9.10
N TYR A 49 15.13 4.35 -9.99
CA TYR A 49 13.76 3.97 -9.77
C TYR A 49 13.69 2.45 -9.90
N ASN A 50 13.35 1.75 -8.80
CA ASN A 50 13.02 0.34 -8.90
C ASN A 50 11.86 0.21 -9.90
N VAL A 51 12.09 -0.52 -10.98
CA VAL A 51 11.05 -0.80 -11.97
C VAL A 51 9.90 -1.50 -11.27
N PRO A 52 8.65 -0.97 -11.34
CA PRO A 52 7.51 -1.62 -10.73
C PRO A 52 7.41 -3.08 -11.19
N VAL A 53 7.34 -4.00 -10.21
CA VAL A 53 7.20 -5.43 -10.48
C VAL A 53 5.72 -5.73 -10.70
N TYR A 54 5.39 -6.46 -11.76
CA TYR A 54 4.03 -6.97 -11.94
C TYR A 54 3.75 -8.06 -10.90
N GLN A 55 2.81 -7.81 -9.99
CA GLN A 55 2.49 -8.71 -8.88
C GLN A 55 1.26 -9.55 -9.22
N LYS A 56 1.44 -10.85 -9.51
CA LYS A 56 0.33 -11.80 -9.67
C LYS A 56 -0.16 -12.25 -8.29
N GLY A 57 -0.97 -11.40 -7.65
CA GLY A 57 -1.39 -11.57 -6.26
C GLY A 57 -2.78 -12.18 -6.07
N MET A 58 -3.00 -12.77 -4.90
CA MET A 58 -4.32 -13.15 -4.38
C MET A 58 -4.46 -12.75 -2.91
N SER A 59 -5.62 -12.27 -2.50
CA SER A 59 -5.90 -12.05 -1.07
C SER A 59 -6.11 -13.37 -0.34
N PHE A 60 -5.47 -13.52 0.82
CA PHE A 60 -5.51 -14.71 1.65
C PHE A 60 -5.91 -14.31 3.08
N SER A 61 -7.09 -14.76 3.52
CA SER A 61 -7.76 -14.27 4.74
C SER A 61 -8.31 -15.42 5.57
N THR A 62 -8.37 -15.23 6.89
CA THR A 62 -9.18 -16.07 7.79
C THR A 62 -9.88 -15.21 8.84
N TRP A 63 -10.88 -15.80 9.50
CA TRP A 63 -11.55 -15.22 10.67
C TRP A 63 -11.46 -16.15 11.87
N SER A 64 -10.28 -16.73 12.07
CA SER A 64 -9.99 -17.66 13.18
C SER A 64 -8.58 -17.43 13.71
N PRO A 65 -8.35 -17.57 15.04
CA PRO A 65 -7.03 -17.37 15.63
C PRO A 65 -5.95 -18.29 15.06
N VAL A 66 -6.30 -19.54 14.73
CA VAL A 66 -5.33 -20.59 14.39
C VAL A 66 -5.38 -21.04 12.93
N ALA A 67 -6.33 -20.52 12.13
CA ALA A 67 -6.58 -21.08 10.81
C ALA A 67 -5.39 -20.92 9.83
N PHE A 68 -4.65 -19.80 9.87
CA PHE A 68 -3.44 -19.65 9.05
C PHE A 68 -2.35 -20.69 9.36
N GLY A 69 -2.30 -21.21 10.60
CA GLY A 69 -1.36 -22.25 11.03
C GLY A 69 -1.87 -23.69 10.85
N SER A 70 -2.94 -23.90 10.10
CA SER A 70 -3.56 -25.23 9.92
C SER A 70 -3.04 -25.94 8.66
N ALA A 71 -3.11 -27.27 8.64
CA ALA A 71 -2.74 -28.06 7.47
C ALA A 71 -3.64 -27.75 6.26
N GLU A 72 -4.90 -27.40 6.49
CA GLU A 72 -5.84 -26.98 5.45
C GLU A 72 -5.43 -25.63 4.82
N SER A 73 -4.88 -24.72 5.62
CA SER A 73 -4.31 -23.45 5.12
C SER A 73 -3.05 -23.70 4.29
N ASP A 74 -2.17 -24.60 4.74
CA ASP A 74 -0.96 -24.99 4.00
C ASP A 74 -1.32 -25.64 2.65
N GLU A 75 -2.29 -26.55 2.64
CA GLU A 75 -2.83 -27.14 1.40
C GLU A 75 -3.42 -26.06 0.48
N SER A 76 -4.18 -25.11 1.03
CA SER A 76 -4.73 -24.00 0.26
C SER A 76 -3.64 -23.11 -0.36
N LEU A 77 -2.53 -22.85 0.34
CA LEU A 77 -1.39 -22.10 -0.20
C LEU A 77 -0.68 -22.88 -1.31
N ALA A 78 -0.49 -24.19 -1.13
CA ALA A 78 0.10 -25.05 -2.16
C ALA A 78 -0.75 -25.05 -3.44
N LEU A 79 -2.07 -25.22 -3.32
CA LEU A 79 -2.99 -25.14 -4.46
C LEU A 79 -3.01 -23.75 -5.12
N LEU A 80 -2.87 -22.68 -4.32
CA LEU A 80 -2.80 -21.32 -4.86
C LEU A 80 -1.55 -21.13 -5.74
N ALA A 81 -0.39 -21.66 -5.32
CA ALA A 81 0.84 -21.61 -6.10
C ALA A 81 0.71 -22.31 -7.47
N GLU A 82 -0.10 -23.37 -7.58
CA GLU A 82 -0.38 -24.06 -8.85
C GLU A 82 -1.13 -23.18 -9.87
N THR A 83 -1.74 -22.08 -9.43
CA THR A 83 -2.46 -21.14 -10.31
C THR A 83 -1.56 -20.11 -10.99
N ASN A 84 -0.24 -20.18 -10.76
CA ASN A 84 0.75 -19.14 -11.11
C ASN A 84 0.58 -17.83 -10.32
N THR A 85 -0.05 -17.89 -9.14
CA THR A 85 0.07 -16.84 -8.14
C THR A 85 1.52 -16.75 -7.67
N GLU A 86 2.03 -15.53 -7.56
CA GLU A 86 3.40 -15.25 -7.12
C GLU A 86 3.41 -14.47 -5.79
N TRP A 87 2.26 -13.90 -5.41
CA TRP A 87 2.11 -13.09 -4.21
C TRP A 87 0.82 -13.45 -3.45
N ILE A 88 0.86 -13.38 -2.13
CA ILE A 88 -0.35 -13.34 -1.31
C ILE A 88 -0.45 -12.01 -0.57
N ALA A 89 -1.68 -11.51 -0.42
CA ALA A 89 -1.99 -10.46 0.55
C ALA A 89 -2.57 -11.13 1.80
N LEU A 90 -1.76 -11.24 2.85
CA LEU A 90 -2.20 -11.81 4.12
C LEU A 90 -3.05 -10.77 4.88
N CYS A 91 -4.36 -10.92 4.79
CA CYS A 91 -5.34 -10.00 5.32
C CYS A 91 -5.80 -10.44 6.71
N LEU A 92 -5.69 -9.54 7.70
CA LEU A 92 -6.15 -9.76 9.06
C LEU A 92 -6.70 -8.47 9.67
N SER A 93 -7.59 -8.61 10.66
CA SER A 93 -8.18 -7.45 11.34
C SER A 93 -8.01 -7.52 12.84
N TRP A 94 -7.65 -6.38 13.44
CA TRP A 94 -8.00 -6.03 14.81
C TRP A 94 -9.31 -5.24 14.79
N LEU A 95 -9.94 -5.08 15.95
CA LEU A 95 -11.27 -4.51 16.07
C LEU A 95 -11.28 -3.35 17.06
N GLN A 96 -12.10 -2.34 16.78
CA GLN A 96 -12.45 -1.25 17.70
C GLN A 96 -13.96 -1.25 17.98
N SER A 97 -14.38 -0.67 19.11
CA SER A 97 -15.78 -0.73 19.55
C SER A 97 -16.76 -0.10 18.56
N ASN A 98 -16.44 1.08 18.01
CA ASN A 98 -17.26 1.78 17.02
C ASN A 98 -16.43 2.78 16.20
N THR A 99 -17.04 3.45 15.23
CA THR A 99 -16.40 4.42 14.32
C THR A 99 -15.73 5.63 14.98
N THR A 100 -15.97 5.90 16.28
CA THR A 100 -15.35 7.01 17.03
C THR A 100 -14.43 6.55 18.17
N SER A 101 -14.30 5.24 18.37
CA SER A 101 -13.46 4.65 19.41
C SER A 101 -12.03 4.47 18.94
N HIS A 102 -11.09 4.41 19.88
CA HIS A 102 -9.64 4.24 19.65
C HIS A 102 -9.09 3.00 20.39
N ASP A 103 -9.95 2.03 20.68
CA ASP A 103 -9.66 0.80 21.42
C ASP A 103 -9.34 -0.37 20.48
N ILE A 104 -8.35 -0.18 19.60
CA ILE A 104 -7.96 -1.16 18.58
C ILE A 104 -7.29 -2.38 19.25
N ASN A 105 -7.95 -3.53 19.24
CA ASN A 105 -7.50 -4.76 19.92
C ASN A 105 -7.79 -6.02 19.08
N PRO A 106 -7.02 -7.11 19.25
CA PRO A 106 -7.37 -8.39 18.64
C PRO A 106 -8.66 -8.97 19.23
N ASP A 107 -9.52 -9.54 18.38
CA ASP A 107 -10.64 -10.37 18.81
C ASP A 107 -10.14 -11.80 19.08
N PRO A 108 -10.33 -12.35 20.30
CA PRO A 108 -9.79 -13.66 20.67
C PRO A 108 -10.38 -14.84 19.89
N ASN A 109 -11.50 -14.64 19.19
CA ASN A 109 -12.20 -15.66 18.41
C ASN A 109 -12.07 -15.45 16.89
N ARG A 110 -11.64 -14.27 16.44
CA ARG A 110 -11.62 -13.91 15.00
C ARG A 110 -10.26 -13.48 14.49
N THR A 111 -9.45 -12.82 15.33
CA THR A 111 -8.15 -12.31 14.90
C THR A 111 -7.13 -13.43 14.89
N PRO A 112 -6.45 -13.69 13.75
CA PRO A 112 -5.35 -14.63 13.69
C PRO A 112 -4.28 -14.28 14.73
N ASN A 113 -3.84 -15.29 15.49
CA ASN A 113 -2.73 -15.10 16.43
C ASN A 113 -1.39 -15.01 15.68
N MET A 114 -0.36 -14.51 16.36
CA MET A 114 0.90 -14.24 15.68
C MET A 114 1.66 -15.48 15.22
N ASP A 115 1.50 -16.61 15.91
CA ASP A 115 2.14 -17.86 15.51
C ASP A 115 1.51 -18.41 14.22
N SER A 116 0.19 -18.28 14.10
CA SER A 116 -0.59 -18.63 12.91
C SER A 116 -0.19 -17.76 11.71
N ILE A 117 -0.04 -16.44 11.92
CA ILE A 117 0.44 -15.50 10.89
C ILE A 117 1.88 -15.84 10.47
N ARG A 118 2.78 -16.05 11.44
CA ARG A 118 4.19 -16.40 11.18
C ARG A 118 4.32 -17.70 10.39
N HIS A 119 3.51 -18.70 10.74
CA HIS A 119 3.45 -19.96 10.02
C HIS A 119 3.06 -19.76 8.56
N ALA A 120 1.98 -19.02 8.29
CA ALA A 120 1.55 -18.77 6.91
C ALA A 120 2.58 -17.97 6.09
N ILE A 121 3.30 -17.02 6.71
CA ILE A 121 4.41 -16.31 6.04
C ILE A 121 5.51 -17.30 5.64
N ALA A 122 5.99 -18.10 6.60
CA ALA A 122 7.04 -19.08 6.36
C ALA A 122 6.64 -20.13 5.31
N GLU A 123 5.39 -20.59 5.34
CA GLU A 123 4.87 -21.57 4.37
C GLU A 123 4.73 -20.96 2.96
N ALA A 124 4.22 -19.73 2.85
CA ALA A 124 4.16 -19.02 1.58
C ALA A 124 5.56 -18.86 0.96
N HIS A 125 6.54 -18.42 1.76
CA HIS A 125 7.93 -18.32 1.31
C HIS A 125 8.54 -19.67 0.91
N ARG A 126 8.24 -20.75 1.66
CA ARG A 126 8.67 -22.12 1.32
C ARG A 126 8.14 -22.59 -0.04
N LEU A 127 6.94 -22.15 -0.40
CA LEU A 127 6.30 -22.41 -1.70
C LEU A 127 6.77 -21.45 -2.81
N GLY A 128 7.65 -20.50 -2.50
CA GLY A 128 8.16 -19.50 -3.45
C GLY A 128 7.21 -18.33 -3.70
N LEU A 129 6.16 -18.19 -2.89
CA LEU A 129 5.26 -17.04 -2.90
C LEU A 129 5.89 -15.89 -2.12
N LYS A 130 5.60 -14.66 -2.53
CA LYS A 130 5.89 -13.44 -1.77
C LYS A 130 4.71 -13.02 -0.93
N VAL A 131 4.95 -12.31 0.16
CA VAL A 131 3.90 -11.93 1.12
C VAL A 131 3.78 -10.41 1.23
N MET A 132 2.59 -9.89 0.94
CA MET A 132 2.14 -8.61 1.47
C MET A 132 1.42 -8.83 2.81
N LEU A 133 1.89 -8.22 3.90
CA LEU A 133 1.13 -8.17 5.14
C LEU A 133 0.16 -6.98 5.10
N LYS A 134 -1.14 -7.24 5.28
CA LYS A 134 -2.20 -6.22 5.25
C LYS A 134 -3.01 -6.23 6.57
N PRO A 135 -2.48 -5.61 7.64
CA PRO A 135 -3.22 -5.41 8.89
C PRO A 135 -4.34 -4.37 8.69
N MET A 136 -5.52 -4.68 9.21
CA MET A 136 -6.71 -3.84 9.06
C MET A 136 -7.40 -3.60 10.42
N VAL A 137 -8.25 -2.58 10.50
CA VAL A 137 -9.03 -2.22 11.70
C VAL A 137 -10.52 -2.20 11.38
N ASP A 138 -11.26 -3.19 11.88
CA ASP A 138 -12.71 -3.31 11.74
C ASP A 138 -13.45 -2.79 12.97
N THR A 139 -14.77 -2.66 12.87
CA THR A 139 -15.62 -2.23 13.99
C THR A 139 -16.50 -3.37 14.50
N TYR A 140 -16.90 -3.31 15.77
CA TYR A 140 -18.03 -4.09 16.30
C TYR A 140 -19.38 -3.38 16.15
N GLU A 141 -19.39 -2.16 15.63
CA GLU A 141 -20.60 -1.35 15.51
C GLU A 141 -21.55 -2.02 14.51
N GLU A 142 -22.75 -2.39 14.98
CA GLU A 142 -23.77 -3.02 14.13
C GLU A 142 -24.20 -2.06 13.01
N GLU A 143 -24.14 -2.54 11.77
CA GLU A 143 -24.67 -1.80 10.63
C GLU A 143 -26.18 -2.04 10.52
N LYS A 144 -26.96 -0.95 10.44
CA LYS A 144 -28.44 -1.02 10.55
C LYS A 144 -29.18 -0.67 9.25
N THR A 145 -28.47 -0.30 8.19
CA THR A 145 -29.04 0.38 7.02
C THR A 145 -28.79 -0.31 5.69
N GLN A 146 -27.66 -1.00 5.55
CA GLN A 146 -27.18 -1.62 4.31
C GLN A 146 -27.10 -3.15 4.39
N GLY A 147 -27.38 -3.75 5.56
CA GLY A 147 -27.46 -5.20 5.75
C GLY A 147 -26.11 -5.87 5.88
N TYR A 148 -25.05 -5.10 6.15
CA TYR A 148 -23.76 -5.62 6.56
C TYR A 148 -23.80 -6.00 8.05
N ALA A 149 -22.88 -6.85 8.49
CA ALA A 149 -22.81 -7.21 9.90
C ALA A 149 -22.33 -6.04 10.77
N THR A 150 -21.39 -5.25 10.25
CA THR A 150 -20.73 -4.16 10.98
C THR A 150 -20.52 -2.94 10.11
N VAL A 151 -20.46 -1.77 10.72
CA VAL A 151 -20.17 -0.51 10.03
C VAL A 151 -18.79 -0.60 9.41
N TRP A 152 -18.70 -0.22 8.14
CA TRP A 152 -17.48 -0.29 7.35
C TRP A 152 -16.39 0.62 7.91
N ARG A 153 -15.14 0.15 7.89
CA ARG A 153 -13.96 0.87 8.40
C ARG A 153 -13.74 2.24 7.77
N GLY A 154 -14.25 2.48 6.55
CA GLY A 154 -14.14 3.78 5.90
C GLY A 154 -14.91 4.90 6.61
N GLU A 155 -15.84 4.55 7.49
CA GLU A 155 -16.60 5.47 8.33
C GLU A 155 -15.91 5.78 9.68
N ILE A 156 -14.74 5.18 9.96
CA ILE A 156 -13.95 5.48 11.17
C ILE A 156 -13.49 6.94 11.12
N GLN A 157 -13.88 7.70 12.14
CA GLN A 157 -13.60 9.13 12.24
C GLN A 157 -12.19 9.38 12.78
N PRO A 158 -11.42 10.29 12.18
CA PRO A 158 -10.11 10.64 12.70
C PRO A 158 -10.21 11.42 14.01
N SER A 159 -9.31 11.12 14.95
CA SER A 159 -8.96 11.97 16.08
C SER A 159 -7.47 11.79 16.42
N ASN A 160 -6.90 12.69 17.22
CA ASN A 160 -5.52 12.53 17.67
C ASN A 160 -5.33 11.24 18.48
N GLU A 161 -6.31 10.90 19.33
CA GLU A 161 -6.31 9.67 20.12
C GLU A 161 -6.40 8.43 19.22
N TRP A 162 -7.20 8.50 18.16
CA TRP A 162 -7.29 7.41 17.19
C TRP A 162 -5.99 7.22 16.42
N PHE A 163 -5.35 8.29 15.94
CA PHE A 163 -4.06 8.18 15.25
C PHE A 163 -2.93 7.70 16.16
N ALA A 164 -2.96 8.04 17.45
CA ALA A 164 -2.03 7.49 18.43
C ALA A 164 -2.23 5.97 18.57
N ALA A 165 -3.47 5.51 18.78
CA ALA A 165 -3.79 4.09 18.87
C ALA A 165 -3.49 3.32 17.56
N TYR A 166 -3.79 3.93 16.41
CA TYR A 166 -3.49 3.36 15.11
C TYR A 166 -1.98 3.25 14.86
N SER A 167 -1.21 4.25 15.30
CA SER A 167 0.26 4.21 15.24
C SER A 167 0.81 3.06 16.05
N ASP A 168 0.32 2.83 17.28
CA ASP A 168 0.74 1.70 18.10
C ASP A 168 0.41 0.35 17.43
N PHE A 169 -0.82 0.22 16.92
CA PHE A 169 -1.28 -0.95 16.18
C PHE A 169 -0.39 -1.25 14.95
N ILE A 170 -0.20 -0.26 14.07
CA ILE A 170 0.48 -0.51 12.80
C ILE A 170 2.00 -0.64 12.98
N ASN A 171 2.58 0.04 13.99
CA ASN A 171 3.99 -0.11 14.34
C ASN A 171 4.31 -1.51 14.87
N TYR A 172 3.41 -2.09 15.68
CA TYR A 172 3.54 -3.48 16.13
C TYR A 172 3.61 -4.44 14.93
N PHE A 173 2.75 -4.24 13.92
CA PHE A 173 2.80 -5.07 12.71
C PHE A 173 3.97 -4.76 11.79
N ALA A 174 4.52 -3.54 11.82
CA ALA A 174 5.73 -3.18 11.09
C ALA A 174 6.96 -3.89 11.68
N GLU A 175 7.11 -3.90 13.01
CA GLU A 175 8.15 -4.68 13.70
C GLU A 175 8.01 -6.17 13.38
N PHE A 176 6.79 -6.70 13.46
CA PHE A 176 6.52 -8.08 13.07
C PHE A 176 6.84 -8.37 11.59
N ALA A 177 6.54 -7.43 10.69
CA ALA A 177 6.85 -7.59 9.27
C ALA A 177 8.36 -7.68 9.01
N GLU A 178 9.15 -6.84 9.68
CA GLU A 178 10.61 -6.88 9.62
C GLU A 178 11.18 -8.20 10.18
N GLU A 179 10.68 -8.65 11.33
CA GLU A 179 11.13 -9.89 11.97
C GLU A 179 10.86 -11.17 11.16
N ASN A 180 9.91 -11.12 10.22
CA ASN A 180 9.44 -12.27 9.45
C ASN A 180 9.64 -12.09 7.94
N ASP A 181 10.55 -11.22 7.52
CA ASP A 181 10.98 -11.02 6.13
C ASP A 181 9.79 -10.78 5.15
N VAL A 182 8.79 -10.00 5.57
CA VAL A 182 7.64 -9.66 4.71
C VAL A 182 8.10 -8.85 3.49
N ASP A 183 7.57 -9.18 2.31
CA ASP A 183 8.00 -8.58 1.03
C ASP A 183 7.37 -7.21 0.73
N LEU A 184 6.19 -6.93 1.28
CA LEU A 184 5.44 -5.67 1.12
C LEU A 184 4.55 -5.43 2.34
N PHE A 185 4.50 -4.21 2.85
CA PHE A 185 3.66 -3.86 3.99
C PHE A 185 2.56 -2.88 3.58
N SER A 186 1.30 -3.23 3.84
CA SER A 186 0.19 -2.30 3.67
C SER A 186 -0.06 -1.55 4.97
N VAL A 187 0.27 -0.24 4.98
CA VAL A 187 0.12 0.64 6.16
C VAL A 187 -1.33 0.98 6.48
N GLY A 188 -2.27 0.58 5.63
CA GLY A 188 -3.70 0.76 5.87
C GLY A 188 -4.56 0.30 4.70
N CYS A 189 -5.85 0.12 4.99
CA CYS A 189 -6.85 -0.38 4.06
C CYS A 189 -8.14 0.42 4.25
N GLU A 190 -8.58 1.13 3.22
CA GLU A 190 -9.90 1.77 3.12
C GLU A 190 -10.32 2.63 4.32
N LEU A 191 -9.40 3.25 5.05
CA LEU A 191 -9.68 4.16 6.17
C LEU A 191 -10.11 5.55 5.66
N LYS A 192 -11.11 5.56 4.77
CA LYS A 192 -11.50 6.67 3.89
C LYS A 192 -11.62 8.00 4.61
N ALA A 193 -12.41 8.09 5.68
CA ALA A 193 -12.63 9.34 6.41
C ALA A 193 -11.35 9.92 7.04
N THR A 194 -10.37 9.08 7.36
CA THR A 194 -9.08 9.50 7.96
C THR A 194 -8.09 10.05 6.94
N THR A 195 -8.25 9.73 5.65
CA THR A 195 -7.22 10.01 4.62
C THR A 195 -6.94 11.49 4.36
N VAL A 196 -7.85 12.37 4.79
CA VAL A 196 -7.69 13.83 4.69
C VAL A 196 -6.67 14.38 5.70
N GLU A 197 -6.35 13.63 6.75
CA GLU A 197 -5.42 14.01 7.81
C GLU A 197 -3.97 13.75 7.38
N LYS A 198 -3.49 14.57 6.43
CA LYS A 198 -2.19 14.40 5.78
C LYS A 198 -1.04 14.26 6.78
N GLU A 199 -0.89 15.22 7.69
CA GLU A 199 0.23 15.26 8.64
C GLU A 199 0.24 14.03 9.57
N GLN A 200 -0.94 13.56 9.97
CA GLN A 200 -1.09 12.36 10.81
C GLN A 200 -0.67 11.11 10.04
N TRP A 201 -1.09 10.96 8.79
CA TRP A 201 -0.68 9.83 7.95
C TRP A 201 0.83 9.83 7.65
N GLU A 202 1.42 11.00 7.38
CA GLU A 202 2.87 11.13 7.22
C GLU A 202 3.62 10.70 8.49
N GLN A 203 3.10 11.05 9.67
CA GLN A 203 3.65 10.61 10.95
C GLN A 203 3.53 9.09 11.16
N VAL A 204 2.37 8.50 10.84
CA VAL A 204 2.16 7.05 10.88
C VAL A 204 3.17 6.32 9.99
N ILE A 205 3.29 6.76 8.73
CA ILE A 205 4.19 6.14 7.74
C ILE A 205 5.66 6.30 8.15
N SER A 206 6.04 7.45 8.72
CA SER A 206 7.37 7.65 9.29
C SER A 206 7.65 6.67 10.43
N GLY A 207 6.67 6.43 11.30
CA GLY A 207 6.76 5.42 12.36
C GLY A 207 6.98 4.01 11.83
N VAL A 208 6.28 3.63 10.76
CA VAL A 208 6.43 2.33 10.08
C VAL A 208 7.82 2.21 9.44
N ARG A 209 8.28 3.24 8.71
CA ARG A 209 9.63 3.23 8.08
C ARG A 209 10.78 3.13 9.08
N ALA A 210 10.57 3.55 10.33
CA ALA A 210 11.57 3.39 11.39
C ALA A 210 11.72 1.94 11.86
N ARG A 211 10.77 1.06 11.50
CA ARG A 211 10.65 -0.33 12.00
C ARG A 211 10.71 -1.40 10.92
N TYR A 212 10.28 -1.05 9.71
CA TYR A 212 10.23 -1.95 8.57
C TYR A 212 10.98 -1.32 7.39
N SER A 213 11.92 -2.09 6.84
CA SER A 213 12.86 -1.65 5.81
C SER A 213 12.39 -1.92 4.38
N GLY A 214 11.38 -2.78 4.22
CA GLY A 214 10.80 -3.12 2.92
C GLY A 214 9.85 -2.05 2.37
N PRO A 215 9.26 -2.30 1.18
CA PRO A 215 8.37 -1.35 0.54
C PRO A 215 7.02 -1.25 1.25
N ILE A 216 6.47 -0.04 1.28
CA ILE A 216 5.18 0.28 1.92
C ILE A 216 4.15 0.66 0.85
N THR A 217 2.91 0.23 1.04
CA THR A 217 1.74 0.67 0.27
C THR A 217 0.60 1.08 1.19
N TYR A 218 -0.39 1.78 0.65
CA TYR A 218 -1.69 1.98 1.29
C TYR A 218 -2.78 1.57 0.30
N ALA A 219 -3.76 0.78 0.75
CA ALA A 219 -4.87 0.34 -0.08
C ALA A 219 -6.05 1.31 0.07
N ALA A 220 -6.17 2.26 -0.85
CA ALA A 220 -7.26 3.24 -0.85
C ALA A 220 -8.57 2.64 -1.37
N ASP A 221 -9.69 3.14 -0.86
CA ASP A 221 -10.99 2.86 -1.44
C ASP A 221 -11.08 3.49 -2.85
N TRP A 222 -11.72 2.78 -3.78
CA TRP A 222 -11.85 3.21 -5.18
C TRP A 222 -12.59 4.54 -5.36
N THR A 223 -13.31 5.03 -4.35
CA THR A 223 -14.00 6.32 -4.40
C THR A 223 -13.18 7.49 -3.88
N ASN A 224 -12.10 7.27 -3.12
CA ASN A 224 -11.33 8.35 -2.48
C ASN A 224 -9.84 8.43 -2.87
N TYR A 225 -9.28 7.46 -3.60
CA TYR A 225 -7.85 7.40 -3.92
C TYR A 225 -7.25 8.69 -4.52
N LYS A 226 -8.05 9.47 -5.27
CA LYS A 226 -7.63 10.75 -5.87
C LYS A 226 -7.45 11.89 -4.86
N ASN A 227 -8.06 11.78 -3.69
CA ASN A 227 -8.05 12.83 -2.66
C ASN A 227 -6.90 12.67 -1.67
N ILE A 228 -6.15 11.58 -1.76
CA ILE A 228 -5.01 11.28 -0.89
C ILE A 228 -3.81 12.13 -1.34
N MET A 229 -3.35 13.02 -0.45
CA MET A 229 -2.30 14.03 -0.72
C MET A 229 -0.90 13.65 -0.18
N TRP A 230 -0.75 12.40 0.28
CA TRP A 230 0.48 11.87 0.91
C TRP A 230 0.99 10.61 0.19
N TRP A 231 0.61 10.39 -1.07
CA TRP A 231 1.10 9.26 -1.86
C TRP A 231 2.62 9.23 -2.02
N ASP A 232 3.27 10.38 -1.91
CA ASP A 232 4.72 10.54 -1.88
C ASP A 232 5.40 9.94 -0.64
N SER A 233 4.65 9.58 0.40
CA SER A 233 5.18 8.92 1.59
C SER A 233 5.29 7.40 1.47
N VAL A 234 4.62 6.77 0.50
CA VAL A 234 4.62 5.31 0.27
C VAL A 234 5.33 4.95 -1.04
N ASP A 235 5.72 3.68 -1.17
CA ASP A 235 6.47 3.19 -2.33
C ASP A 235 5.55 2.72 -3.47
N TYR A 236 4.33 2.27 -3.12
CA TYR A 236 3.29 1.90 -4.08
C TYR A 236 1.95 2.55 -3.75
N VAL A 237 1.29 3.11 -4.77
CA VAL A 237 -0.11 3.53 -4.69
C VAL A 237 -1.00 2.28 -4.81
N GLY A 238 -1.70 1.93 -3.73
CA GLY A 238 -2.66 0.83 -3.71
C GLY A 238 -4.11 1.35 -3.81
N ILE A 239 -4.93 0.65 -4.58
CA ILE A 239 -6.36 0.95 -4.73
C ILE A 239 -7.12 -0.37 -4.69
N ASP A 240 -8.07 -0.51 -3.76
CA ASP A 240 -9.04 -1.60 -3.74
C ASP A 240 -10.10 -1.30 -4.83
N ALA A 241 -9.73 -1.66 -6.05
CA ALA A 241 -10.27 -1.15 -7.31
C ALA A 241 -11.58 -1.80 -7.77
N TYR A 242 -12.62 -1.75 -6.92
CA TYR A 242 -13.97 -2.22 -7.25
C TYR A 242 -14.73 -1.27 -8.20
N PHE A 243 -14.08 -0.85 -9.29
CA PHE A 243 -14.70 -0.02 -10.32
C PHE A 243 -15.82 -0.78 -11.05
N LEU A 244 -16.89 -0.07 -11.40
CA LEU A 244 -17.97 -0.63 -12.21
C LEU A 244 -17.44 -1.12 -13.57
N LEU A 245 -17.79 -2.36 -13.95
CA LEU A 245 -17.41 -2.94 -15.24
C LEU A 245 -18.07 -2.21 -16.42
N SER A 246 -19.29 -1.72 -16.23
CA SER A 246 -20.01 -0.87 -17.19
C SER A 246 -21.08 -0.04 -16.48
N LEU A 247 -21.45 1.09 -17.09
CA LEU A 247 -22.64 1.83 -16.73
C LEU A 247 -23.80 1.23 -17.54
N PHE A 248 -24.55 0.29 -16.99
CA PHE A 248 -25.79 -0.15 -17.65
C PHE A 248 -26.88 0.90 -17.41
N ASN A 249 -27.23 1.66 -18.45
CA ASN A 249 -28.61 2.11 -18.61
C ASN A 249 -29.39 0.88 -19.08
N ASN A 250 -30.22 0.32 -18.21
CA ASN A 250 -31.22 -0.67 -18.61
C ASN A 250 -32.35 0.07 -19.32
N ASP A 251 -32.25 0.19 -20.65
CA ASP A 251 -33.39 0.47 -21.53
C ASP A 251 -33.96 -0.85 -22.09
#